data_AF-A0A1G3CMW1-F1
#
_entry.id   AF-A0A1G3CMW1-F1
#
_cell.length_a   1.000
_cell.length_b   1.000
_cell.length_c   1.000
_cell.angle_alpha   90.00
_cell.angle_beta   90.00
_cell.angle_gamma   90.00
#
_symmetry.space_group_name_H-M   'P 1'
#
loop_
_entity.id
_entity.type
_entity.pdbx_description
1 polymer ?
#
loop_
_entity_poly.entity_id
_entity_poly.type
_entity_poly.pdbx_seq_one_letter_code
_entity_poly.pdbx_strand_id
1 'polypeptide(L)' 'MDSSHSEKEILVVVSKLKQYIRSVSGMNTAGNVAPALSETVRKLCDQAIEKAKTDGRKTVMDRDFS' A
#
# COMPACT_ATOMS: atom_id res chain seq x y z
N MET A 1 10.12 25.50 0.15
CA MET A 1 9.14 24.45 0.50
C MET A 1 8.45 24.10 -0.80
N ASP A 2 8.91 23.02 -1.44
CA ASP A 2 8.40 22.60 -2.74
C ASP A 2 7.00 22.03 -2.56
N SER A 3 6.02 22.83 -2.97
CA SER A 3 4.62 22.43 -3.10
C SER A 3 4.46 21.63 -4.38
N SER A 4 5.07 20.45 -4.46
CA SER A 4 4.75 19.51 -5.54
C SER A 4 3.63 18.59 -5.06
N HIS A 5 2.48 18.64 -5.74
CA HIS A 5 1.55 17.51 -5.74
C HIS A 5 2.27 16.36 -6.46
N SER A 6 3.21 15.72 -5.77
CA SER A 6 3.87 14.53 -6.27
C SER A 6 2.79 13.45 -6.32
N GLU A 7 2.50 12.94 -7.51
CA GLU A 7 1.74 11.69 -7.65
C GLU A 7 2.43 10.66 -6.75
N LYS A 8 1.77 10.28 -5.66
CA LYS A 8 2.37 9.40 -4.66
C LYS A 8 2.74 8.09 -5.35
N GLU A 9 3.95 7.61 -5.11
CA GLU A 9 4.48 6.40 -5.73
C GLU A 9 3.52 5.19 -5.54
N ILE A 10 3.41 4.39 -6.60
CA ILE A 10 2.63 3.16 -6.61
C ILE A 10 3.45 2.06 -5.91
N LEU A 11 2.98 1.59 -4.76
CA LEU A 11 3.68 0.59 -3.93
C LEU A 11 3.36 -0.86 -4.32
N VAL A 12 2.56 -1.06 -5.37
CA VAL A 12 2.11 -2.38 -5.82
C VAL A 12 2.45 -2.61 -7.28
N VAL A 13 2.75 -3.85 -7.65
CA VAL A 13 2.97 -4.21 -9.06
C VAL A 13 1.61 -4.22 -9.79
N VAL A 14 1.34 -3.17 -10.57
CA VAL A 14 0.03 -2.95 -11.22
C VAL A 14 -0.41 -4.15 -12.06
N SER A 15 0.50 -4.78 -12.80
CA SER A 15 0.18 -5.96 -13.61
C SER A 15 -0.29 -7.15 -12.76
N LYS A 16 0.38 -7.43 -11.63
CA LYS A 16 0.00 -8.49 -10.70
C LYS A 16 -1.34 -8.21 -10.04
N LEU A 17 -1.58 -6.96 -9.63
CA LEU A 17 -2.88 -6.54 -9.07
C LEU A 17 -4.03 -6.78 -10.05
N LYS A 18 -3.88 -6.32 -11.30
CA LYS A 18 -4.89 -6.49 -12.35
C LYS A 18 -5.12 -7.96 -12.67
N GLN A 19 -4.04 -8.73 -12.79
CA GLN A 19 -4.11 -10.17 -13.03
C GLN A 19 -4.86 -10.89 -11.92
N TYR A 20 -4.55 -10.60 -10.65
CA TYR A 20 -5.21 -11.19 -9.49
C TYR A 20 -6.72 -10.90 -9.48
N ILE A 21 -7.13 -9.63 -9.66
CA ILE A 21 -8.55 -9.26 -9.71
C ILE A 21 -9.25 -10.03 -10.83
N ARG A 22 -8.65 -10.06 -12.03
CA ARG A 22 -9.22 -10.78 -13.17
C ARG A 22 -9.31 -12.29 -12.93
N SER A 23 -8.29 -12.93 -12.35
CA SER A 23 -8.28 -14.38 -12.14
C SER A 23 -9.27 -14.82 -11.07
N VAL A 24 -9.51 -13.99 -10.05
CA VAL A 24 -10.40 -14.35 -8.93
C VAL A 24 -11.86 -14.05 -9.26
N SER A 25 -12.16 -12.94 -9.95
CA SER A 25 -13.55 -12.50 -10.16
C SER A 25 -13.97 -12.34 -11.62
N GLY A 26 -13.06 -12.46 -12.58
CA GLY A 26 -13.32 -12.13 -13.99
C GLY A 26 -13.46 -10.63 -14.26
N MET A 27 -13.31 -9.76 -13.25
CA MET A 27 -13.50 -8.32 -13.39
C MET A 27 -12.31 -7.63 -14.06
N ASN A 28 -12.61 -6.51 -14.72
CA ASN A 28 -11.60 -5.54 -15.14
C ASN A 28 -11.27 -4.59 -13.99
N THR A 29 -10.09 -3.99 -14.02
CA THR A 29 -9.60 -3.08 -12.98
C THR A 29 -9.43 -1.67 -13.56
N ALA A 30 -10.10 -0.68 -12.97
CA ALA A 30 -9.96 0.72 -13.36
C ALA A 30 -8.53 1.26 -13.10
N GLY A 31 -8.10 2.27 -13.87
CA GLY A 31 -6.74 2.81 -13.79
C GLY A 31 -6.38 3.42 -12.43
N ASN A 32 -7.36 4.00 -11.75
CA ASN A 32 -7.20 4.65 -10.44
C ASN A 32 -7.16 3.67 -9.25
N VAL A 33 -7.37 2.36 -9.47
CA VAL A 33 -7.32 1.36 -8.39
C VAL A 33 -5.91 1.21 -7.82
N ALA A 34 -4.87 1.24 -8.66
CA ALA A 34 -3.49 1.11 -8.19
C ALA A 34 -3.04 2.28 -7.28
N PRO A 35 -3.33 3.55 -7.62
CA PRO A 35 -3.13 4.67 -6.70
C PRO A 35 -3.88 4.51 -5.37
N ALA A 36 -5.17 4.18 -5.43
CA ALA A 36 -6.01 4.04 -4.23
C ALA A 36 -5.53 2.90 -3.31
N LEU A 37 -5.14 1.76 -3.88
CA LEU A 37 -4.59 0.65 -3.11
C LEU A 37 -3.21 0.99 -2.52
N SER A 38 -2.36 1.70 -3.26
CA SER A 38 -1.05 2.14 -2.75
C SER A 38 -1.18 3.09 -1.57
N GLU A 39 -2.20 3.94 -1.57
CA GLU A 39 -2.52 4.79 -0.41
C GLU A 39 -2.96 3.96 0.80
N THR A 40 -3.73 2.90 0.58
CA THR A 40 -4.15 1.97 1.65
C THR A 40 -2.94 1.24 2.23
N VAL A 41 -2.04 0.73 1.38
CA VAL A 41 -0.79 0.09 1.80
C VAL A 41 0.08 1.07 2.61
N ARG A 42 0.21 2.33 2.17
CA ARG A 42 0.93 3.37 2.94
C ARG A 42 0.39 3.51 4.36
N LYS A 43 -0.93 3.70 4.50
CA LYS A 43 -1.57 3.87 5.81
C LYS A 43 -1.33 2.67 6.73
N LEU A 44 -1.42 1.45 6.20
CA LEU A 44 -1.12 0.23 6.96
C LEU A 44 0.35 0.17 7.39
N CYS A 45 1.28 0.51 6.50
CA CYS A 45 2.70 0.59 6.83
C CYS A 45 2.98 1.65 7.89
N ASP A 46 2.38 2.84 7.79
CA ASP A 46 2.56 3.91 8.77
C ASP A 46 2.10 3.46 10.16
N GLN A 47 0.94 2.81 10.26
CA GLN A 47 0.44 2.24 11.51
C GLN A 47 1.37 1.17 12.08
N ALA A 48 1.83 0.25 11.24
CA ALA A 48 2.74 -0.82 11.64
C ALA A 48 4.11 -0.27 12.10
N ILE A 49 4.61 0.78 11.44
CA ILE A 49 5.82 1.49 11.85
C ILE A 49 5.66 2.10 13.23
N GLU A 50 4.55 2.78 13.51
CA GLU A 50 4.31 3.37 14.83
C GLU A 50 4.23 2.30 15.93
N LYS A 51 3.54 1.18 15.68
CA LYS A 51 3.51 0.05 16.63
C LYS A 51 4.90 -0.53 16.89
N ALA A 52 5.71 -0.72 15.84
CA ALA A 52 7.09 -1.16 16.00
C ALA A 52 7.95 -0.18 16.80
N LYS A 53 7.79 1.13 16.57
CA LYS A 53 8.48 2.19 17.31
C LYS A 53 8.08 2.21 18.78
N THR A 54 6.78 2.11 19.08
CA THR A 54 6.27 2.06 20.46
C THR A 54 6.86 0.88 21.24
N ASP A 55 7.08 -0.24 20.56
CA ASP A 55 7.74 -1.43 21.13
C ASP A 55 9.28 -1.33 21.19
N GLY A 56 9.87 -0.19 20.83
CA GLY A 56 11.33 0.02 20.83
C GLY A 56 12.08 -0.71 19.73
N ARG A 57 11.39 -1.22 18.70
CA ARG A 57 11.97 -1.98 17.59
C ARG A 57 12.31 -1.07 16.41
N LYS A 58 13.30 -1.49 15.62
CA LYS A 58 13.65 -0.89 14.30
C LYS A 58 13.16 -1.72 13.11
N THR A 59 12.53 -2.86 13.39
CA THR A 59 12.03 -3.79 12.38
C THR A 59 10.51 -3.90 12.54
N VAL A 60 9.79 -3.56 11.47
CA VAL A 60 8.36 -3.84 11.35
C VAL A 60 8.18 -5.34 11.15
N MET A 61 7.29 -5.93 11.91
CA MET A 61 6.97 -7.36 11.91
C MET A 61 5.54 -7.57 11.42
N ASP A 62 5.22 -8.80 11.03
CA ASP A 62 3.87 -9.22 10.64
C ASP A 62 2.79 -8.85 11.67
N ARG A 63 3.07 -9.06 12.96
CA ARG A 63 2.20 -8.68 14.08
C ARG A 63 1.91 -7.18 14.19
N ASP A 64 2.65 -6.33 13.49
CA ASP A 64 2.42 -4.89 13.50
C ASP A 64 1.25 -4.48 12.59
N PHE A 65 0.81 -5.37 11.70
CA PHE A 65 -0.33 -5.17 10.80
C PHE A 65 -1.67 -5.71 11.35
N SER A 66 -1.68 -6.22 12.58
CA SER A 66 -2.86 -6.72 13.29
C SER A 66 -3.23 -5.87 14.50
#